data_AF-K1MZJ1-F1
#
_entry.id   AF-K1MZJ1-F1
#
_cell.length_a   1.000
_cell.length_b   1.000
_cell.length_c   1.000
_cell.angle_alpha   90.00
_cell.angle_beta   90.00
_cell.angle_gamma   90.00
#
_symmetry.space_group_name_H-M   'P 1'
#
loop_
_entity.id
_entity.type
_entity.pdbx_description
1 polymer ?
#
loop_
_entity_poly.entity_id
_entity_poly.type
_entity_poly.pdbx_seq_one_letter_code
_entity_poly.pdbx_strand_id
1 'polypeptide(L)'
;MKRFQHKYTLPAILTLLILAIAFLLIGFFNFKRQTTLPPDANSSAIGIELNQDIDYVDLHKLQSNGVSFIYLKATQGRSYFDENYLSYRDQILGTNLAFGSEISYSNESTPMQHYRYFF
;
A
#
# COMPACT_ATOMS: atom_id res chain seq x y z
N MET A 1 19.70 -37.00 -52.36
CA MET A 1 19.00 -35.92 -51.63
C MET A 1 19.85 -34.66 -51.69
N LYS A 2 19.43 -33.61 -52.41
CA LYS A 2 20.22 -32.36 -52.55
C LYS A 2 20.23 -31.63 -51.20
N ARG A 3 21.37 -31.59 -50.52
CA ARG A 3 21.56 -30.71 -49.35
C ARG A 3 21.66 -29.28 -49.87
N PHE A 4 20.58 -28.51 -49.74
CA PHE A 4 20.58 -27.08 -49.99
C PHE A 4 21.44 -26.40 -48.91
N GLN A 5 22.75 -26.28 -49.16
CA GLN A 5 23.63 -25.47 -48.35
C GLN A 5 23.43 -24.01 -48.71
N HIS A 6 22.41 -23.39 -48.12
CA HIS A 6 22.25 -21.95 -48.19
C HIS A 6 23.36 -21.29 -47.38
N LYS A 7 24.33 -20.69 -48.07
CA LYS A 7 25.47 -19.97 -47.45
C LYS A 7 25.03 -18.91 -46.43
N TYR A 8 23.77 -18.48 -46.51
CA TYR A 8 23.19 -17.41 -45.70
C TYR A 8 22.23 -17.88 -44.59
N THR A 9 21.85 -19.16 -44.51
CA THR A 9 20.89 -19.60 -43.47
C THR A 9 21.49 -19.55 -42.07
N LEU A 10 22.72 -20.04 -41.89
CA LEU A 10 23.40 -19.97 -40.59
C LEU A 10 23.61 -18.52 -40.09
N PRO A 11 24.17 -17.59 -40.89
CA PRO A 11 24.32 -16.20 -40.43
C PRO A 11 22.97 -15.49 -40.22
N ALA A 12 21.92 -15.84 -40.97
CA ALA A 12 20.59 -15.32 -40.74
C ALA A 12 20.01 -15.78 -39.39
N ILE A 13 20.14 -17.06 -39.07
CA ILE A 13 19.69 -17.63 -37.78
C ILE A 13 20.43 -16.97 -36.61
N LEU A 14 21.74 -16.82 -36.71
CA LEU A 14 22.55 -16.18 -35.66
C LEU A 14 22.16 -14.71 -35.46
N THR A 15 21.95 -13.97 -36.56
CA THR A 15 21.49 -12.57 -36.50
C THR A 15 20.13 -12.47 -35.81
N LEU A 16 19.18 -13.33 -36.18
CA LEU A 16 17.84 -13.34 -35.56
C LEU A 16 17.89 -13.71 -34.08
N LEU A 17 18.76 -14.64 -33.68
CA LEU A 17 18.94 -15.02 -32.28
C LEU A 17 19.46 -13.85 -31.44
N ILE A 18 20.47 -13.13 -31.94
CA ILE A 18 21.01 -11.94 -31.26
C ILE A 18 19.94 -10.87 -31.11
N LEU A 19 19.16 -10.62 -32.16
CA LEU A 19 18.04 -9.66 -32.10
C LEU A 19 16.99 -10.08 -31.06
N ALA A 20 16.61 -11.35 -31.03
CA ALA A 20 15.64 -11.87 -30.05
C ALA A 20 16.13 -11.67 -28.61
N ILE A 21 17.41 -11.95 -28.34
CA ILE A 21 18.01 -11.74 -27.01
C ILE A 21 18.04 -10.24 -26.67
N ALA A 22 18.40 -9.37 -27.62
CA ALA A 22 18.40 -7.93 -27.41
C ALA A 22 17.00 -7.40 -27.06
N PHE A 23 15.95 -7.86 -27.78
CA PHE A 23 14.57 -7.50 -27.48
C PHE A 23 14.12 -7.99 -26.10
N LEU A 24 14.49 -9.21 -25.70
CA LEU A 24 14.18 -9.73 -24.37
C LEU A 24 14.87 -8.93 -23.27
N LEU A 25 16.15 -8.55 -23.45
CA LEU A 25 16.87 -7.71 -22.50
C LEU A 25 16.22 -6.33 -22.38
N ILE A 26 15.91 -5.68 -23.51
CA ILE A 26 15.21 -4.38 -23.53
C ILE A 26 13.86 -4.49 -22.82
N GLY A 27 13.08 -5.54 -23.09
CA GLY A 27 11.82 -5.81 -22.42
C GLY A 27 11.98 -6.00 -20.91
N PHE A 28 12.94 -6.81 -20.48
CA PHE A 28 13.23 -7.05 -19.06
C PHE A 28 13.63 -5.78 -18.30
N PHE A 29 14.50 -4.96 -18.89
CA PHE A 29 14.91 -3.68 -18.28
C PHE A 29 13.79 -2.64 -18.27
N ASN A 30 12.87 -2.67 -19.26
CA ASN A 30 11.69 -1.80 -19.26
C ASN A 30 10.57 -2.28 -18.35
N PHE A 31 10.44 -3.58 -18.09
CA PHE A 31 9.40 -4.14 -17.22
C PHE A 31 9.49 -3.58 -15.79
N LYS A 32 10.71 -3.36 -15.28
CA LYS A 32 10.93 -2.70 -13.98
C LYS A 32 10.48 -1.23 -13.93
N ARG A 33 10.27 -0.59 -15.09
CA ARG A 33 9.82 0.81 -15.20
C ARG A 33 8.32 0.94 -15.49
N GLN A 34 7.61 -0.18 -15.72
CA GLN A 34 6.16 -0.21 -15.97
C GLN A 34 5.35 -0.39 -14.67
N THR A 35 5.79 0.25 -13.59
CA THR A 35 4.93 0.45 -12.43
C THR A 35 4.20 1.77 -12.61
N THR A 36 2.89 1.82 -12.33
CA THR A 36 2.13 3.09 -12.24
C THR A 36 2.61 3.98 -11.08
N LEU A 37 3.50 3.45 -10.24
CA LEU A 37 4.14 4.15 -9.14
C LEU A 37 5.30 5.02 -9.66
N PRO A 38 5.37 6.31 -9.25
CA PRO A 38 6.54 7.15 -9.46
C PRO A 38 7.83 6.48 -8.99
N PRO A 39 9.00 6.80 -9.59
CA PRO A 39 10.30 6.22 -9.21
C PRO A 39 10.68 6.34 -7.73
N ASP A 40 10.13 7.33 -7.03
CA ASP A 40 10.34 7.62 -5.61
C ASP A 40 9.12 7.29 -4.73
N ALA A 41 8.08 6.67 -5.30
CA ALA A 41 6.90 6.31 -4.54
C ALA A 41 7.13 4.98 -3.79
N ASN A 42 7.06 5.05 -2.46
CA ASN A 42 6.94 3.86 -1.61
C ASN A 42 5.71 3.08 -2.07
N SER A 43 5.88 1.79 -2.45
CA SER A 43 4.92 1.10 -3.32
C SER A 43 3.53 0.87 -2.73
N SER A 44 3.33 1.11 -1.43
CA SER A 44 2.04 1.17 -0.76
C SER A 44 2.17 2.05 0.49
N ALA A 45 1.23 2.98 0.70
CA ALA A 45 1.11 3.62 2.00
C ALA A 45 0.73 2.54 3.03
N ILE A 46 1.55 2.39 4.08
CA ILE A 46 1.29 1.44 5.17
C ILE A 46 0.47 2.16 6.23
N GLY A 47 -0.70 1.61 6.55
CA GLY A 47 -1.56 2.11 7.62
C GLY A 47 -1.74 1.09 8.72
N ILE A 48 -2.10 1.58 9.91
CA ILE A 48 -2.50 0.73 11.05
C ILE A 48 -3.80 1.26 11.67
N GLU A 49 -4.49 0.40 12.42
CA GLU A 49 -5.62 0.76 13.27
C GLU A 49 -5.16 0.73 14.74
N LEU A 50 -5.58 1.72 15.53
CA LEU A 50 -5.39 1.75 16.97
C LEU A 50 -6.74 1.88 17.68
N ASN A 51 -6.87 1.16 18.80
CA ASN A 51 -8.03 1.14 19.66
C ASN A 51 -7.60 0.93 21.13
N GLN A 52 -8.57 0.89 22.03
CA GLN A 52 -8.32 0.74 23.47
C GLN A 52 -7.75 -0.63 23.89
N ASP A 53 -7.79 -1.64 23.03
CA ASP A 53 -7.22 -2.97 23.35
C ASP A 53 -5.68 -2.98 23.24
N ILE A 54 -5.09 -1.87 22.78
CA ILE A 54 -3.65 -1.66 22.68
C ILE A 54 -3.18 -0.68 23.76
N ASP A 55 -2.41 -1.18 24.72
CA ASP A 55 -1.93 -0.43 25.90
C ASP A 55 -1.13 0.84 25.54
N TYR A 56 0.00 0.67 24.82
CA TYR A 56 0.89 1.77 24.48
C TYR A 56 1.55 1.54 23.12
N VAL A 57 1.59 2.60 22.31
CA VAL A 57 2.23 2.61 20.99
C VAL A 57 3.05 3.89 20.83
N ASP A 58 4.33 3.73 20.53
CA ASP A 58 5.20 4.86 20.18
C ASP A 58 4.98 5.26 18.72
N LEU A 59 4.22 6.33 18.50
CA LEU A 59 3.87 6.83 17.17
C LEU A 59 5.07 7.38 16.39
N HIS A 60 6.09 7.89 17.07
CA HIS A 60 7.32 8.36 16.41
C HIS A 60 8.09 7.18 15.84
N LYS A 61 8.15 6.08 16.60
CA LYS A 61 8.77 4.83 16.14
C LYS A 61 8.00 4.26 14.95
N LEU A 62 6.67 4.28 14.95
CA LEU A 62 5.89 3.84 13.79
C LEU A 62 6.19 4.66 12.54
N GLN A 63 6.19 6.00 12.68
CA GLN A 63 6.56 6.90 11.58
C GLN A 63 7.97 6.62 11.06
N SER A 64 8.96 6.47 11.95
CA SER A 64 10.35 6.18 11.52
C SER A 64 10.50 4.83 10.84
N ASN A 65 9.57 3.90 11.07
CA ASN A 65 9.53 2.57 10.45
C ASN A 65 8.61 2.50 9.21
N GLY A 66 8.15 3.65 8.68
CA GLY A 66 7.47 3.71 7.39
C GLY A 66 5.94 3.62 7.44
N VAL A 67 5.33 3.67 8.63
CA VAL A 67 3.87 3.89 8.73
C VAL A 67 3.56 5.29 8.19
N SER A 68 2.55 5.34 7.33
CA SER A 68 2.14 6.55 6.61
C SER A 68 0.87 7.17 7.19
N PHE A 69 -0.04 6.35 7.73
CA PHE A 69 -1.29 6.82 8.32
C PHE A 69 -1.83 5.91 9.43
N ILE A 70 -2.72 6.44 10.27
CA ILE A 70 -3.37 5.72 11.37
C ILE A 70 -4.89 5.91 11.30
N TYR A 71 -5.66 4.83 11.47
CA TYR A 71 -7.07 4.91 11.82
C TYR A 71 -7.24 4.75 13.34
N LEU A 72 -7.98 5.67 13.96
CA LEU A 72 -8.35 5.58 15.37
C LEU A 72 -9.78 5.11 15.48
N LYS A 73 -10.02 3.98 16.15
CA LYS A 73 -11.37 3.59 16.54
C LYS A 73 -11.94 4.66 17.47
N ALA A 74 -13.08 5.25 17.10
CA ALA A 74 -13.69 6.33 17.87
C ALA A 74 -14.94 5.86 18.60
N THR A 75 -15.91 5.33 17.86
CA THR A 75 -17.22 4.97 18.40
C THR A 75 -17.73 3.66 17.83
N GLN A 76 -18.61 2.99 18.58
CA GLN A 76 -19.34 1.81 18.10
C GLN A 76 -20.82 1.92 18.46
N GLY A 77 -21.70 1.86 17.45
CA GLY A 77 -23.13 1.98 17.70
C GLY A 77 -23.52 3.37 18.20
N ARG A 78 -24.33 3.38 19.26
CA ARG A 78 -24.97 4.59 19.82
C ARG A 78 -24.52 4.93 21.24
N SER A 79 -23.51 4.25 21.76
CA SER A 79 -23.18 4.33 23.20
C SER A 79 -21.75 3.98 23.59
N TYR A 80 -20.95 3.41 22.69
CA TYR A 80 -19.57 3.05 23.02
C TYR A 80 -18.61 4.04 22.40
N PHE A 81 -17.75 4.63 23.23
CA PHE A 81 -16.65 5.51 22.85
C PHE A 81 -15.34 4.83 23.27
N ASP A 82 -14.37 4.77 22.36
CA ASP A 82 -13.06 4.17 22.63
C ASP A 82 -12.26 5.05 23.60
N GLU A 83 -11.84 4.47 24.73
CA GLU A 83 -11.20 5.22 25.82
C GLU A 83 -9.86 5.84 25.41
N ASN A 84 -9.16 5.23 24.45
CA ASN A 84 -7.85 5.69 23.99
C ASN A 84 -7.92 6.66 22.80
N TYR A 85 -9.09 6.87 22.20
CA TYR A 85 -9.25 7.73 21.03
C TYR A 85 -8.67 9.14 21.23
N LEU A 86 -9.01 9.82 22.33
CA LEU A 86 -8.53 11.17 22.61
C LEU A 86 -7.02 11.19 22.87
N SER A 87 -6.52 10.21 23.62
CA SER A 87 -5.09 10.08 23.92
C SER A 87 -4.26 9.90 22.65
N TYR A 88 -4.65 8.97 21.77
CA TYR A 88 -3.96 8.78 20.51
C TYR A 88 -4.08 9.99 19.58
N ARG A 89 -5.26 10.63 19.53
CA ARG A 89 -5.46 11.84 18.73
C ARG A 89 -4.52 12.97 19.16
N ASP A 90 -4.32 13.16 20.46
CA ASP A 90 -3.39 14.15 21.00
C ASP A 90 -1.93 13.78 20.70
N GLN A 91 -1.55 12.51 20.83
CA GLN A 91 -0.21 12.03 20.52
C GLN A 91 0.15 12.18 19.03
N ILE A 92 -0.82 11.95 18.11
CA ILE A 92 -0.61 12.07 16.66
C ILE A 92 -0.22 13.49 16.27
N LEU A 93 -0.71 14.52 16.98
CA LEU A 93 -0.36 15.93 16.71
C LEU A 93 1.14 16.21 16.85
N GLY A 94 1.88 15.35 17.57
CA GLY A 94 3.34 15.41 17.66
C GLY A 94 4.08 14.76 16.48
N THR A 95 3.36 14.17 15.52
CA THR A 95 3.92 13.42 14.39
C THR A 95 3.52 14.03 13.04
N ASN A 96 4.11 13.52 11.96
CA ASN A 96 3.74 13.81 10.57
C ASN A 96 2.81 12.73 9.97
N LEU A 97 2.24 11.85 10.80
CA LEU A 97 1.33 10.80 10.34
C LEU A 97 -0.02 11.40 9.94
N ALA A 98 -0.55 11.00 8.79
CA ALA A 98 -1.95 11.26 8.47
C ALA A 98 -2.85 10.41 9.40
N PHE A 99 -4.04 10.90 9.74
CA PHE A 99 -4.96 10.11 10.55
C PHE A 99 -6.42 10.26 10.13
N GLY A 100 -7.20 9.22 10.42
CA GLY A 100 -8.65 9.21 10.28
C GLY A 100 -9.30 8.60 11.52
N SER A 101 -10.59 8.88 11.70
CA SER A 101 -11.40 8.31 12.77
C SER A 101 -12.36 7.26 12.19
N GLU A 102 -12.50 6.14 12.88
CA GLU A 102 -13.36 5.03 12.47
C GLU A 102 -14.61 4.93 13.37
N ILE A 103 -15.75 4.70 12.72
CA ILE A 103 -17.01 4.33 13.37
C ILE A 103 -17.23 2.83 13.13
N SER A 104 -17.14 2.02 14.18
CA SER A 104 -17.38 0.57 14.09
C SER A 104 -18.88 0.26 14.08
N TYR A 105 -19.29 -0.63 13.19
CA TYR A 105 -20.69 -1.02 13.04
C TYR A 105 -21.22 -1.78 14.27
N SER A 106 -22.52 -1.64 14.51
CA SER A 106 -23.31 -2.35 15.51
C SER A 106 -24.71 -2.55 14.95
N ASN A 107 -25.19 -3.78 14.99
CA ASN A 107 -26.54 -4.18 14.60
C ASN A 107 -27.62 -3.70 15.58
N GLU A 108 -27.24 -3.24 16.77
CA GLU A 108 -28.14 -2.70 17.81
C GLU A 108 -28.41 -1.19 17.65
N SER A 109 -27.95 -0.61 16.54
CA SER A 109 -28.04 0.82 16.23
C SER A 109 -28.35 1.07 14.75
N THR A 110 -29.22 2.05 14.48
CA THR A 110 -29.52 2.52 13.12
C THR A 110 -28.37 3.37 12.56
N PRO A 111 -28.22 3.49 11.23
CA PRO A 111 -27.18 4.33 10.63
C PRO A 111 -27.18 5.79 11.12
N MET A 112 -28.36 6.37 11.37
CA MET A 112 -28.48 7.72 11.91
C MET A 112 -28.00 7.81 13.37
N GLN A 113 -28.19 6.76 14.17
CA GLN A 113 -27.67 6.72 15.54
C GLN A 113 -26.14 6.62 15.57
N HIS A 114 -25.54 5.85 14.66
CA HIS A 114 -24.08 5.83 14.47
C HIS A 114 -23.55 7.24 14.14
N TYR A 115 -24.15 7.91 13.15
CA TYR A 115 -23.76 9.25 12.74
C TYR A 115 -23.87 10.29 13.88
N ARG A 116 -25.02 10.32 14.57
CA ARG A 116 -25.27 11.28 15.67
C ARG A 116 -24.45 11.04 16.92
N TYR A 117 -23.96 9.83 17.14
CA TYR A 117 -23.13 9.54 18.30
C TYR A 117 -21.67 9.96 18.07
N PHE A 118 -21.21 9.94 16.81
CA PHE A 118 -19.86 10.36 16.43
C PHE A 118 -19.70 11.89 16.32
N PHE A 119 -20.72 12.62 15.83
CA PHE A 119 -20.73 14.07 15.64
C PHE A 119 -21.47 14.82 16.76
#